data_AF-A0A2A9GXQ8-F1
#
_entry.id   AF-A0A2A9GXQ8-F1
#
_cell.length_a   1.000
_cell.length_b   1.000
_cell.length_c   1.000
_cell.angle_alpha   90.00
_cell.angle_beta   90.00
_cell.angle_gamma   90.00
#
_symmetry.space_group_name_H-M   'P 1'
#
loop_
_entity.id
_entity.type
_entity.pdbx_description
1 polymer ?
#
loop_
_entity_poly.entity_id
_entity_poly.type
_entity_poly.pdbx_seq_one_letter_code
_entity_poly.pdbx_strand_id
1 'polypeptide(L)'
;MPPFRTAVAATLGGLLLAAGQLSNAQAAPTPSPTSDPTVRPAPTATPTGDYPPWNPCYYQILMDQAYDKNKDWLGDYRRSGTCIAEFSNGTIDANKYETYLIRDRMWTRYHALDGYTGFLARPTSNQFPVRDGGLVQRFEGGTVYAVPNAGTYVVRDEFLRRYGEFGYENGVLGFPVSDRFCGLRGGGCGQHFQTGSLYQAAPTAAMFAVHGLFRDTWSANGWENGYFGYPMTDEINETSDQVTQRFEGGWMRYNFRTGVLTTGRW
;
A
#
# COMPACT_ATOMS: atom_id res chain seq x y z
N MET A 1 1.17 -31.79 -34.25
CA MET A 1 2.32 -32.00 -35.15
C MET A 1 3.38 -30.94 -34.81
N PRO A 2 4.69 -31.25 -34.89
CA PRO A 2 5.72 -31.46 -33.83
C PRO A 2 6.49 -30.15 -33.43
N PRO A 3 7.65 -30.08 -32.72
CA PRO A 3 8.68 -31.10 -32.32
C PRO A 3 9.08 -31.14 -30.82
N PHE A 4 9.48 -32.29 -30.25
CA PHE A 4 10.71 -33.11 -30.34
C PHE A 4 11.96 -32.53 -29.63
N ARG A 5 12.57 -33.43 -28.84
CA ARG A 5 13.57 -33.31 -27.77
C ARG A 5 15.00 -33.02 -28.26
N THR A 6 15.85 -32.46 -27.38
CA THR A 6 17.22 -32.97 -27.21
C THR A 6 17.67 -32.81 -25.74
N ALA A 7 18.16 -33.89 -25.14
CA ALA A 7 18.82 -33.93 -23.84
C ALA A 7 20.31 -34.21 -24.08
N VAL A 8 21.19 -33.56 -23.32
CA VAL A 8 22.63 -33.87 -23.28
C VAL A 8 22.98 -34.27 -21.84
N ALA A 9 23.54 -35.46 -21.72
CA ALA A 9 24.10 -36.04 -20.49
C ALA A 9 25.59 -35.67 -20.37
N ALA A 10 26.05 -35.44 -19.14
CA ALA A 10 27.47 -35.43 -18.78
C ALA A 10 27.67 -36.14 -17.44
N THR A 11 28.32 -37.30 -17.49
CA THR A 11 29.02 -38.03 -16.41
C THR A 11 30.52 -37.68 -16.53
N LEU A 12 31.44 -37.77 -15.56
CA LEU A 12 31.56 -38.32 -14.21
C LEU A 12 32.86 -37.74 -13.61
N GLY A 13 33.00 -37.68 -12.28
CA GLY A 13 34.29 -37.40 -11.63
C GLY A 13 34.18 -37.38 -10.11
N GLY A 14 34.19 -38.56 -9.49
CA GLY A 14 34.15 -38.71 -8.03
C GLY A 14 35.51 -38.58 -7.37
N LEU A 15 35.51 -38.19 -6.09
CA LEU A 15 36.56 -38.51 -5.14
C LEU A 15 35.90 -38.83 -3.78
N LEU A 16 35.97 -40.11 -3.39
CA LEU A 16 35.70 -40.58 -2.03
C LEU A 16 36.86 -40.16 -1.12
N LEU A 17 36.55 -39.69 0.09
CA LEU A 17 37.46 -39.74 1.24
C LEU A 17 36.67 -40.06 2.51
N ALA A 18 37.29 -40.90 3.33
CA ALA A 18 36.70 -41.81 4.29
C ALA A 18 36.14 -41.14 5.56
N ALA A 19 35.12 -41.79 6.13
CA ALA A 19 34.63 -41.55 7.48
C ALA A 19 35.65 -42.10 8.51
N GLY A 20 36.22 -41.22 9.33
CA GLY A 20 36.98 -41.54 10.53
C GLY A 20 36.19 -41.16 11.77
N GLN A 21 36.01 -42.13 12.67
CA GLN A 21 35.33 -41.99 13.96
C GLN A 21 36.03 -40.95 14.84
N LEU A 22 35.27 -40.05 15.48
CA LEU A 22 35.76 -39.23 16.57
C LEU A 22 35.01 -39.58 17.86
N SER A 23 35.78 -40.11 18.80
CA SER A 23 35.43 -40.42 20.17
C SER A 23 35.03 -39.18 20.97
N ASN A 24 34.09 -39.37 21.91
CA ASN A 24 33.75 -38.43 22.97
C ASN A 24 35.01 -37.94 23.71
N ALA A 25 35.31 -36.64 23.57
CA ALA A 25 36.14 -35.90 24.50
C ALA A 25 35.33 -34.69 24.98
N GLN A 26 34.97 -34.66 26.26
CA GLN A 26 34.39 -33.49 26.90
C GLN A 26 35.34 -32.29 26.76
N ALA A 27 34.88 -31.24 26.07
CA ALA A 27 35.57 -29.96 26.03
C ALA A 27 35.49 -29.27 27.39
N ALA A 28 36.64 -28.86 27.92
CA ALA A 28 36.76 -28.01 29.09
C ALA A 28 36.12 -26.62 28.84
N PRO A 29 35.62 -25.93 29.89
CA PRO A 29 35.01 -24.61 29.72
C PRO A 29 36.03 -23.58 29.21
N THR A 30 35.71 -22.95 28.08
CA THR A 30 36.46 -21.83 27.53
C THR A 30 36.32 -20.59 28.42
N PRO A 31 37.42 -19.85 28.70
CA PRO A 31 37.36 -18.61 29.48
C PRO A 31 36.67 -17.49 28.71
N SER A 32 35.94 -16.63 29.44
CA SER A 32 35.24 -15.45 28.93
C SER A 32 36.16 -14.54 28.12
N PRO A 33 35.67 -13.92 27.02
CA PRO A 33 36.50 -13.04 26.21
C PRO A 33 36.83 -11.76 26.98
N THR A 34 38.12 -11.60 27.30
CA THR A 34 38.76 -10.33 27.64
C THR A 34 38.64 -9.37 26.46
N SER A 35 38.25 -8.13 26.75
CA SER A 35 38.00 -7.05 25.78
C SER A 35 39.18 -6.78 24.85
N ASP A 36 38.94 -6.88 23.54
CA ASP A 36 39.85 -6.49 22.46
C ASP A 36 40.03 -4.95 22.45
N PRO A 37 41.26 -4.42 22.62
CA PRO A 37 41.52 -2.98 22.66
C PRO A 37 41.46 -2.28 21.28
N THR A 38 41.14 -2.99 20.18
CA THR A 38 41.07 -2.41 18.83
C THR A 38 39.65 -2.19 18.29
N VAL A 39 38.61 -2.59 19.04
CA VAL A 39 37.24 -2.22 18.70
C VAL A 39 37.01 -0.77 19.09
N ARG A 40 36.94 0.13 18.11
CA ARG A 40 36.50 1.50 18.34
C ARG A 40 35.10 1.43 18.96
N PRO A 41 34.86 1.96 20.17
CA PRO A 41 33.54 1.93 20.77
C PRO A 41 32.54 2.58 19.80
N ALA A 42 31.33 2.02 19.74
CA ALA A 42 30.21 2.68 19.08
C ALA A 42 30.19 4.14 19.55
N PRO A 43 29.99 5.12 18.66
CA PRO A 43 30.03 6.51 19.06
C PRO A 43 29.02 6.71 20.20
N THR A 44 29.54 6.94 21.39
CA THR A 44 28.76 7.40 22.52
C THR A 44 28.38 8.83 22.17
N ALA A 45 27.25 8.99 21.48
CA ALA A 45 26.65 10.30 21.31
C ALA A 45 26.34 10.80 22.72
N THR A 46 27.22 11.65 23.26
CA THR A 46 26.84 12.54 24.34
C THR A 46 25.70 13.37 23.77
N PRO A 47 24.49 13.37 24.39
CA PRO A 47 23.41 14.21 23.91
C PRO A 47 23.93 15.65 23.90
N THR A 48 24.19 16.20 22.71
CA THR A 48 24.41 17.64 22.57
C THR A 48 23.12 18.27 23.03
N GLY A 49 23.19 19.09 24.07
CA GLY A 49 22.08 19.57 24.89
C GLY A 49 21.06 20.49 24.20
N ASP A 50 20.91 20.41 22.89
CA ASP A 50 20.01 21.24 22.08
C ASP A 50 19.09 20.40 21.18
N TYR A 51 18.50 19.33 21.74
CA TYR A 51 17.26 18.76 21.23
C TYR A 51 16.09 19.32 22.05
N PRO A 52 15.03 19.87 21.44
CA PRO A 52 13.89 20.39 22.18
C PRO A 52 13.28 19.29 23.06
N PRO A 53 12.73 19.61 24.26
CA PRO A 53 12.37 18.64 25.30
C PRO A 53 11.10 17.81 25.00
N TRP A 54 10.77 17.57 23.73
CA TRP A 54 9.67 16.69 23.36
C TRP A 54 10.14 15.24 23.40
N ASN A 55 10.02 14.63 24.58
CA ASN A 55 9.97 13.18 24.73
C ASN A 55 8.49 12.75 24.71
N PRO A 56 7.95 12.31 23.57
CA PRO A 56 6.50 12.14 23.40
C PRO A 56 5.94 10.87 24.07
N CYS A 57 6.79 10.01 24.63
CA CYS A 57 6.41 8.74 25.26
C CYS A 57 6.72 8.68 26.76
N TYR A 58 7.09 9.80 27.38
CA TYR A 58 7.49 9.84 28.79
C TYR A 58 6.77 10.97 29.52
N TYR A 59 5.46 10.80 29.70
CA TYR A 59 4.80 11.39 30.85
C TYR A 59 5.02 10.40 32.00
N GLN A 60 5.57 10.85 33.14
CA GLN A 60 5.72 10.05 34.38
C GLN A 60 4.37 9.72 35.05
N ILE A 61 3.33 9.64 34.25
CA ILE A 61 1.96 9.35 34.62
C ILE A 61 1.68 8.07 33.83
N LEU A 62 1.24 7.00 34.49
CA LEU A 62 0.91 5.76 33.80
C LEU A 62 -0.20 6.03 32.74
N MET A 63 -0.28 5.27 31.65
CA MET A 63 -1.37 5.39 30.64
C MET A 63 -2.76 5.45 31.27
N ASP A 64 -2.92 4.76 32.38
CA ASP A 64 -4.11 4.68 33.21
C ASP A 64 -4.46 6.03 33.89
N GLN A 65 -3.44 6.82 34.26
CA GLN A 65 -3.61 8.09 34.95
C GLN A 65 -3.83 9.28 33.99
N ALA A 66 -3.29 9.23 32.77
CA ALA A 66 -3.64 10.20 31.71
C ALA A 66 -5.08 9.98 31.19
N TYR A 67 -5.56 8.74 31.25
CA TYR A 67 -6.94 8.37 30.97
C TYR A 67 -7.92 8.97 31.99
N ASP A 68 -7.59 8.93 33.29
CA ASP A 68 -8.46 9.45 34.34
C ASP A 68 -8.50 10.98 34.44
N LYS A 69 -7.41 11.68 34.05
CA LYS A 69 -7.34 13.14 34.04
C LYS A 69 -8.07 13.83 32.89
N ASN A 70 -8.41 13.10 31.83
CA ASN A 70 -9.15 13.62 30.67
C ASN A 70 -10.67 13.40 30.76
N LYS A 71 -11.19 13.07 31.94
CA LYS A 71 -12.62 13.14 32.22
C LYS A 71 -13.03 14.61 32.29
N ASP A 72 -13.84 15.07 31.35
CA ASP A 72 -14.60 16.28 31.60
C ASP A 72 -15.68 16.01 32.67
N TRP A 73 -16.25 17.08 33.23
CA TRP A 73 -17.24 17.03 34.30
C TRP A 73 -18.58 16.38 33.88
N LEU A 74 -18.69 15.93 32.62
CA LEU A 74 -19.86 15.28 32.03
C LEU A 74 -19.64 13.79 31.73
N GLY A 75 -18.45 13.25 31.98
CA GLY A 75 -18.16 11.83 31.79
C GLY A 75 -18.06 11.40 30.33
N ASP A 76 -17.85 12.35 29.41
CA ASP A 76 -17.71 12.03 27.99
C ASP A 76 -16.22 11.87 27.61
N TYR A 77 -15.90 10.76 26.92
CA TYR A 77 -14.51 10.35 26.66
C TYR A 77 -13.86 11.21 25.57
N ARG A 78 -13.19 12.30 25.94
CA ARG A 78 -12.16 12.88 25.07
C ARG A 78 -10.95 11.95 25.04
N ARG A 79 -10.76 11.26 23.90
CA ARG A 79 -9.70 10.28 23.61
C ARG A 79 -8.30 10.92 23.55
N SER A 80 -7.71 11.34 24.68
CA SER A 80 -6.35 11.95 24.69
C SER A 80 -5.36 11.20 25.60
N GLY A 81 -5.15 9.91 25.34
CA GLY A 81 -4.09 9.09 25.95
C GLY A 81 -3.25 8.38 24.89
N THR A 82 -2.59 9.13 24.00
CA THR A 82 -1.87 8.59 22.84
C THR A 82 -0.42 9.07 22.82
N CYS A 83 0.55 8.18 22.62
CA CYS A 83 1.96 8.53 22.36
C CYS A 83 2.26 8.42 20.87
N ILE A 84 2.97 9.41 20.32
CA ILE A 84 3.55 9.36 18.98
C ILE A 84 5.06 9.55 19.09
N ALA A 85 5.87 8.54 18.76
CA ALA A 85 7.33 8.64 18.78
C ALA A 85 7.91 8.56 17.38
N GLU A 86 8.60 9.60 16.94
CA GLU A 86 9.19 9.68 15.61
C GLU A 86 10.67 9.29 15.59
N PHE A 87 11.07 8.66 14.50
CA PHE A 87 12.42 8.20 14.17
C PHE A 87 12.74 8.64 12.74
N SER A 88 14.02 8.63 12.37
CA SER A 88 14.46 9.12 11.05
C SER A 88 13.76 8.45 9.84
N ASN A 89 13.25 7.23 10.01
CA ASN A 89 12.56 6.48 8.95
C ASN A 89 11.29 5.76 9.45
N GLY A 90 10.64 6.31 10.47
CA GLY A 90 9.39 5.75 10.96
C GLY A 90 8.80 6.49 12.14
N THR A 91 7.59 6.12 12.50
CA THR A 91 6.92 6.58 13.72
C THR A 91 6.15 5.43 14.36
N ILE A 92 6.04 5.48 15.68
CA ILE A 92 5.17 4.61 16.47
C ILE A 92 4.01 5.45 16.97
N ASP A 93 2.79 5.05 16.63
CA ASP A 93 1.55 5.61 17.20
C ASP A 93 0.94 4.58 18.16
N ALA A 94 0.83 4.92 19.44
CA ALA A 94 0.35 4.05 20.50
C ALA A 94 -0.79 4.68 21.29
N ASN A 95 -1.77 3.86 21.67
CA ASN A 95 -2.77 4.14 22.70
C ASN A 95 -2.75 3.01 23.75
N LYS A 96 -3.65 3.05 24.75
CA LYS A 96 -3.76 2.00 25.78
C LYS A 96 -3.93 0.57 25.23
N TYR A 97 -4.57 0.44 24.07
CA TYR A 97 -5.01 -0.83 23.49
C TYR A 97 -4.15 -1.27 22.30
N GLU A 98 -3.60 -0.31 21.55
CA GLU A 98 -3.03 -0.56 20.24
C GLU A 98 -1.72 0.20 20.05
N THR A 99 -0.80 -0.40 19.29
CA THR A 99 0.46 0.23 18.88
C THR A 99 0.72 -0.11 17.42
N TYR A 100 0.94 0.93 16.63
CA TYR A 100 1.13 0.82 15.18
C TYR A 100 2.45 1.46 14.76
N LEU A 101 3.23 0.69 14.00
CA LEU A 101 4.47 1.14 13.40
C LEU A 101 4.21 1.57 11.96
N ILE A 102 4.63 2.78 11.60
CA ILE A 102 4.67 3.29 10.24
C ILE A 102 6.14 3.49 9.89
N ARG A 103 6.62 2.87 8.82
CA ARG A 103 8.05 2.85 8.48
C ARG A 103 8.32 2.88 6.98
N ASP A 104 9.58 3.12 6.63
CA ASP A 104 10.10 3.04 5.26
C ASP A 104 9.34 3.95 4.29
N ARG A 105 9.14 3.48 3.05
CA ARG A 105 8.42 4.23 2.00
C ARG A 105 6.99 4.66 2.38
N MET A 106 6.36 4.01 3.36
CA MET A 106 5.05 4.45 3.86
C MET A 106 5.19 5.59 4.86
N TRP A 107 6.22 5.57 5.71
CA TRP A 107 6.55 6.71 6.56
C TRP A 107 6.85 7.95 5.72
N THR A 108 7.70 7.84 4.69
CA THR A 108 8.00 8.95 3.79
C THR A 108 6.72 9.56 3.21
N ARG A 109 5.77 8.71 2.79
CA ARG A 109 4.50 9.17 2.24
C ARG A 109 3.58 9.78 3.29
N TYR A 110 3.41 9.12 4.43
CA TYR A 110 2.56 9.56 5.53
C TYR A 110 3.02 10.92 6.09
N HIS A 111 4.32 11.06 6.34
CA HIS A 111 4.91 12.30 6.81
C HIS A 111 4.77 13.44 5.79
N ALA A 112 4.92 13.15 4.49
CA ALA A 112 4.68 14.13 3.43
C ALA A 112 3.21 14.56 3.28
N LEU A 113 2.28 13.85 3.94
CA LEU A 113 0.85 14.14 3.99
C LEU A 113 0.44 14.64 5.38
N ASP A 114 1.33 15.35 6.06
CA ASP A 114 1.16 15.94 7.40
C ASP A 114 0.88 14.93 8.52
N GLY A 115 1.20 13.65 8.29
CA GLY A 115 1.12 12.57 9.28
C GLY A 115 -0.23 12.52 9.98
N TYR A 116 -0.21 12.49 11.32
CA TYR A 116 -1.42 12.36 12.14
C TYR A 116 -2.28 13.63 12.14
N THR A 117 -1.70 14.77 11.74
CA THR A 117 -2.42 16.05 11.60
C THR A 117 -3.04 16.21 10.21
N GLY A 118 -2.63 15.38 9.26
CA GLY A 118 -3.15 15.37 7.89
C GLY A 118 -4.41 14.53 7.73
N PHE A 119 -4.89 14.45 6.48
CA PHE A 119 -6.15 13.79 6.16
C PHE A 119 -6.13 12.26 6.35
N LEU A 120 -4.95 11.64 6.44
CA LEU A 120 -4.83 10.21 6.75
C LEU A 120 -5.15 9.93 8.21
N ALA A 121 -4.89 10.90 9.10
CA ALA A 121 -5.03 10.76 10.55
C ALA A 121 -4.30 9.51 11.06
N ARG A 122 -4.83 8.81 12.07
CA ARG A 122 -4.07 7.76 12.77
C ARG A 122 -4.08 6.42 12.02
N PRO A 123 -3.02 5.61 12.14
CA PRO A 123 -3.03 4.23 11.66
C PRO A 123 -4.06 3.39 12.43
N THR A 124 -4.68 2.44 11.74
CA THR A 124 -5.60 1.44 12.30
C THR A 124 -5.09 0.01 12.10
N SER A 125 -3.91 -0.13 11.48
CA SER A 125 -3.20 -1.39 11.35
C SER A 125 -1.69 -1.17 11.35
N ASN A 126 -0.94 -2.24 11.64
CA ASN A 126 0.45 -2.33 11.20
C ASN A 126 0.50 -2.53 9.68
N GLN A 127 1.68 -2.30 9.09
CA GLN A 127 1.95 -2.71 7.71
C GLN A 127 1.81 -4.24 7.59
N PHE A 128 1.08 -4.70 6.57
CA PHE A 128 1.01 -6.12 6.26
C PHE A 128 1.32 -6.37 4.77
N PRO A 129 1.98 -7.48 4.44
CA PRO A 129 2.29 -7.84 3.07
C PRO A 129 1.04 -8.26 2.30
N VAL A 130 1.05 -7.93 1.01
CA VAL A 130 0.08 -8.38 0.01
C VAL A 130 0.86 -8.93 -1.19
N ARG A 131 0.16 -9.32 -2.27
CA ARG A 131 0.79 -9.90 -3.47
C ARG A 131 1.90 -9.03 -4.06
N ASP A 132 2.80 -9.64 -4.82
CA ASP A 132 3.88 -8.98 -5.58
C ASP A 132 4.81 -8.08 -4.75
N GLY A 133 4.99 -8.41 -3.46
CA GLY A 133 5.82 -7.62 -2.55
C GLY A 133 5.21 -6.26 -2.16
N GLY A 134 3.92 -6.07 -2.44
CA GLY A 134 3.16 -4.93 -1.95
C GLY A 134 3.07 -4.93 -0.43
N LEU A 135 3.02 -3.75 0.16
CA LEU A 135 2.68 -3.53 1.57
C LEU A 135 1.43 -2.67 1.62
N VAL A 136 0.57 -2.94 2.59
CA VAL A 136 -0.64 -2.15 2.88
C VAL A 136 -0.64 -1.73 4.33
N GLN A 137 -1.04 -0.49 4.59
CA GLN A 137 -1.34 -0.01 5.93
C GLN A 137 -2.63 0.80 5.92
N ARG A 138 -3.51 0.50 6.88
CA ARG A 138 -4.78 1.19 7.04
C ARG A 138 -4.64 2.34 8.02
N PHE A 139 -5.34 3.41 7.71
CA PHE A 139 -5.47 4.62 8.50
C PHE A 139 -6.95 5.00 8.60
N GLU A 140 -7.31 5.84 9.56
CA GLU A 140 -8.68 6.34 9.71
C GLU A 140 -9.17 7.03 8.42
N GLY A 141 -8.30 7.80 7.77
CA GLY A 141 -8.60 8.57 6.58
C GLY A 141 -8.33 7.86 5.24
N GLY A 142 -8.00 6.56 5.24
CA GLY A 142 -7.78 5.80 4.01
C GLY A 142 -6.76 4.67 4.15
N THR A 143 -6.33 4.14 3.01
CA THR A 143 -5.35 3.05 2.94
C THR A 143 -4.15 3.47 2.12
N VAL A 144 -2.96 3.27 2.67
CA VAL A 144 -1.69 3.51 1.97
C VAL A 144 -1.20 2.20 1.40
N TYR A 145 -0.97 2.18 0.10
CA TYR A 145 -0.39 1.06 -0.63
C TYR A 145 1.02 1.42 -1.03
N ALA A 146 1.98 0.59 -0.67
CA ALA A 146 3.34 0.73 -1.13
C ALA A 146 3.69 -0.45 -2.02
N VAL A 147 4.00 -0.18 -3.28
CA VAL A 147 4.08 -1.17 -4.35
C VAL A 147 5.48 -1.13 -4.94
N PRO A 148 6.21 -2.26 -4.97
CA PRO A 148 7.56 -2.28 -5.55
C PRO A 148 7.53 -1.72 -6.97
N ASN A 149 8.49 -0.83 -7.28
CA ASN A 149 8.66 -0.20 -8.60
C ASN A 149 7.52 0.71 -9.10
N ALA A 150 6.37 0.81 -8.42
CA ALA A 150 5.30 1.73 -8.79
C ALA A 150 5.26 2.97 -7.89
N GLY A 151 5.44 2.82 -6.57
CA GLY A 151 5.43 3.95 -5.63
C GLY A 151 4.61 3.68 -4.37
N THR A 152 4.30 4.75 -3.63
CA THR A 152 3.44 4.71 -2.45
C THR A 152 2.26 5.66 -2.64
N TYR A 153 1.05 5.11 -2.69
CA TYR A 153 -0.17 5.85 -3.06
C TYR A 153 -1.28 5.65 -2.03
N VAL A 154 -2.11 6.68 -1.89
CA VAL A 154 -3.27 6.65 -0.99
C VAL A 154 -4.55 6.40 -1.77
N VAL A 155 -5.37 5.47 -1.29
CA VAL A 155 -6.77 5.32 -1.73
C VAL A 155 -7.66 5.60 -0.53
N ARG A 156 -8.63 6.51 -0.67
CA ARG A 156 -9.47 7.01 0.43
C ARG A 156 -10.90 7.32 0.01
N ASP A 157 -11.75 7.59 0.99
CA ASP A 157 -13.15 7.98 0.84
C ASP A 157 -13.91 7.01 -0.10
N GLU A 158 -14.77 7.56 -0.95
CA GLU A 158 -15.56 6.84 -1.94
C GLU A 158 -14.72 6.05 -2.95
N PHE A 159 -13.51 6.51 -3.28
CA PHE A 159 -12.61 5.77 -4.16
C PHE A 159 -12.14 4.47 -3.51
N LEU A 160 -11.87 4.47 -2.19
CA LEU A 160 -11.49 3.26 -1.47
C LEU A 160 -12.67 2.28 -1.38
N ARG A 161 -13.88 2.80 -1.12
CA ARG A 161 -15.10 2.00 -1.09
C ARG A 161 -15.31 1.30 -2.44
N ARG A 162 -15.24 2.06 -3.54
CA ARG A 162 -15.43 1.56 -4.89
C ARG A 162 -14.32 0.59 -5.31
N TYR A 163 -13.07 0.89 -4.99
CA TYR A 163 -11.95 -0.02 -5.22
C TYR A 163 -12.15 -1.38 -4.52
N GLY A 164 -12.76 -1.37 -3.33
CA GLY A 164 -13.13 -2.59 -2.61
C GLY A 164 -14.17 -3.46 -3.31
N GLU A 165 -15.15 -2.84 -3.99
CA GLU A 165 -16.14 -3.57 -4.80
C GLU A 165 -15.49 -4.31 -5.99
N PHE A 166 -14.35 -3.78 -6.48
CA PHE A 166 -13.53 -4.41 -7.50
C PHE A 166 -12.46 -5.35 -6.93
N GLY A 167 -12.51 -5.71 -5.65
CA GLY A 167 -11.59 -6.67 -5.04
C GLY A 167 -10.23 -6.12 -4.61
N TYR A 168 -10.13 -4.79 -4.45
CA TYR A 168 -8.90 -4.08 -4.07
C TYR A 168 -7.72 -4.47 -4.97
N GLU A 169 -6.53 -4.63 -4.39
CA GLU A 169 -5.33 -4.99 -5.14
C GLU A 169 -5.44 -6.36 -5.79
N ASN A 170 -6.27 -7.28 -5.29
CA ASN A 170 -6.39 -8.62 -5.87
C ASN A 170 -7.36 -8.70 -7.04
N GLY A 171 -8.10 -7.63 -7.31
CA GLY A 171 -9.04 -7.61 -8.42
C GLY A 171 -8.55 -6.88 -9.67
N VAL A 172 -9.49 -6.64 -10.59
CA VAL A 172 -9.20 -6.27 -11.98
C VAL A 172 -8.50 -4.92 -12.16
N LEU A 173 -8.58 -4.03 -11.17
CA LEU A 173 -7.92 -2.73 -11.21
C LEU A 173 -6.42 -2.84 -10.86
N GLY A 174 -6.03 -3.85 -10.08
CA GLY A 174 -4.68 -4.00 -9.55
C GLY A 174 -4.32 -2.93 -8.52
N PHE A 175 -3.05 -2.74 -8.23
CA PHE A 175 -2.58 -1.74 -7.26
C PHE A 175 -2.81 -0.29 -7.73
N PRO A 176 -2.98 0.69 -6.83
CA PRO A 176 -2.95 2.10 -7.21
C PRO A 176 -1.58 2.50 -7.76
N VAL A 177 -1.58 3.35 -8.78
CA VAL A 177 -0.38 3.92 -9.42
C VAL A 177 -0.41 5.45 -9.48
N SER A 178 -1.43 6.06 -8.88
CA SER A 178 -1.52 7.49 -8.62
C SER A 178 -2.30 7.71 -7.33
N ASP A 179 -2.21 8.91 -6.76
CA ASP A 179 -3.24 9.37 -5.83
C ASP A 179 -4.49 9.78 -6.61
N ARG A 180 -5.57 10.07 -5.86
CA ARG A 180 -6.75 10.75 -6.40
C ARG A 180 -6.34 12.15 -6.89
N PHE A 181 -6.65 12.46 -8.14
CA PHE A 181 -6.55 13.80 -8.73
C PHE A 181 -7.95 14.34 -9.02
N CYS A 182 -8.13 15.65 -8.89
CA CYS A 182 -9.40 16.34 -9.08
C CYS A 182 -9.21 17.58 -9.96
N GLY A 183 -10.32 18.20 -10.36
CA GLY A 183 -10.30 19.32 -11.31
C GLY A 183 -10.36 18.85 -12.77
N LEU A 184 -10.83 17.62 -12.98
CA LEU A 184 -11.14 17.12 -14.32
C LEU A 184 -12.33 17.87 -14.91
N ARG A 185 -12.64 17.59 -16.19
CA ARG A 185 -13.75 18.22 -16.92
C ARG A 185 -15.03 18.29 -16.09
N GLY A 186 -15.60 19.48 -15.92
CA GLY A 186 -16.81 19.66 -15.11
C GLY A 186 -16.64 19.53 -13.58
N GLY A 187 -15.40 19.46 -13.08
CA GLY A 187 -15.08 19.34 -11.64
C GLY A 187 -14.94 17.90 -11.14
N GLY A 188 -14.80 16.92 -12.04
CA GLY A 188 -14.64 15.52 -11.68
C GLY A 188 -13.29 15.19 -11.03
N CYS A 189 -13.18 13.94 -10.57
CA CYS A 189 -11.96 13.39 -9.99
C CYS A 189 -11.66 12.01 -10.58
N GLY A 190 -10.42 11.57 -10.52
CA GLY A 190 -9.98 10.26 -10.99
C GLY A 190 -8.85 9.70 -10.13
N GLN A 191 -8.64 8.39 -10.23
CA GLN A 191 -7.49 7.71 -9.69
C GLN A 191 -7.09 6.55 -10.59
N HIS A 192 -5.79 6.42 -10.87
CA HIS A 192 -5.26 5.37 -11.70
C HIS A 192 -4.77 4.18 -10.86
N PHE A 193 -5.00 3.00 -11.43
CA PHE A 193 -4.55 1.71 -10.94
C PHE A 193 -3.78 1.01 -12.06
N GLN A 194 -3.07 -0.08 -11.73
CA GLN A 194 -2.17 -0.79 -12.65
C GLN A 194 -2.86 -1.16 -13.97
N THR A 195 -4.07 -1.68 -13.91
CA THR A 195 -4.82 -2.20 -15.06
C THR A 195 -6.16 -1.52 -15.24
N GLY A 196 -6.42 -0.45 -14.48
CA GLY A 196 -7.71 0.23 -14.49
C GLY A 196 -7.68 1.64 -13.93
N SER A 197 -8.83 2.29 -13.91
CA SER A 197 -9.01 3.63 -13.36
C SER A 197 -10.43 3.79 -12.84
N LEU A 198 -10.55 4.50 -11.72
CA LEU A 198 -11.83 4.97 -11.22
C LEU A 198 -11.97 6.44 -11.60
N TYR A 199 -13.10 6.80 -12.18
CA TYR A 199 -13.42 8.19 -12.52
C TYR A 199 -14.79 8.55 -11.96
N GLN A 200 -14.86 9.71 -11.32
CA GLN A 200 -16.06 10.32 -10.78
C GLN A 200 -16.41 11.56 -11.59
N ALA A 201 -17.59 11.56 -12.19
CA ALA A 201 -18.15 12.73 -12.86
C ALA A 201 -18.78 13.68 -11.85
N ALA A 202 -18.77 14.99 -12.16
CA ALA A 202 -19.47 16.02 -11.42
C ALA A 202 -20.57 16.66 -12.31
N PRO A 203 -21.70 17.13 -11.73
CA PRO A 203 -22.01 17.16 -10.30
C PRO A 203 -22.69 15.89 -9.77
N THR A 204 -22.93 14.88 -10.60
CA THR A 204 -23.69 13.67 -10.23
C THR A 204 -22.98 12.81 -9.18
N ALA A 205 -21.65 12.99 -9.02
CA ALA A 205 -20.77 12.17 -8.20
C ALA A 205 -20.77 10.67 -8.61
N ALA A 206 -21.28 10.36 -9.81
CA ALA A 206 -21.31 9.00 -10.33
C ALA A 206 -19.89 8.52 -10.61
N MET A 207 -19.53 7.35 -10.07
CA MET A 207 -18.17 6.80 -10.14
C MET A 207 -18.16 5.41 -10.77
N PHE A 208 -17.35 5.26 -11.81
CA PHE A 208 -17.26 4.01 -12.58
C PHE A 208 -15.81 3.60 -12.80
N ALA A 209 -15.62 2.28 -12.87
CA ALA A 209 -14.34 1.69 -13.25
C ALA A 209 -14.25 1.55 -14.76
N VAL A 210 -13.08 1.90 -15.31
CA VAL A 210 -12.69 1.61 -16.69
C VAL A 210 -11.39 0.83 -16.62
N HIS A 211 -11.33 -0.36 -17.20
CA HIS A 211 -10.15 -1.22 -17.09
C HIS A 211 -9.79 -1.97 -18.38
N GLY A 212 -8.59 -2.55 -18.41
CA GLY A 212 -8.06 -3.28 -19.56
C GLY A 212 -8.19 -2.51 -20.87
N LEU A 213 -8.63 -3.22 -21.91
CA LEU A 213 -8.72 -2.68 -23.27
C LEU A 213 -9.65 -1.45 -23.40
N PHE A 214 -10.70 -1.37 -22.58
CA PHE A 214 -11.61 -0.22 -22.58
C PHE A 214 -10.89 1.03 -22.06
N ARG A 215 -10.12 0.89 -20.97
CA ARG A 215 -9.32 2.00 -20.44
C ARG A 215 -8.28 2.44 -21.44
N ASP A 216 -7.55 1.51 -22.04
CA ASP A 216 -6.48 1.82 -22.97
C ASP A 216 -7.05 2.56 -24.19
N THR A 217 -8.18 2.08 -24.74
CA THR A 217 -8.87 2.74 -25.85
C THR A 217 -9.38 4.12 -25.45
N TRP A 218 -10.00 4.25 -24.28
CA TRP A 218 -10.53 5.52 -23.79
C TRP A 218 -9.42 6.56 -23.56
N SER A 219 -8.30 6.13 -22.98
CA SER A 219 -7.12 6.97 -22.76
C SER A 219 -6.52 7.49 -24.06
N ALA A 220 -6.39 6.61 -25.07
CA ALA A 220 -5.89 6.96 -26.39
C ALA A 220 -6.81 7.94 -27.13
N ASN A 221 -8.08 8.02 -26.74
CA ASN A 221 -9.07 8.93 -27.31
C ASN A 221 -9.28 10.21 -26.47
N GLY A 222 -8.38 10.51 -25.53
CA GLY A 222 -8.39 11.77 -24.78
C GLY A 222 -9.12 11.72 -23.44
N TRP A 223 -9.36 10.53 -22.88
CA TRP A 223 -10.01 10.34 -21.57
C TRP A 223 -11.37 11.05 -21.50
N GLU A 224 -11.69 11.66 -20.36
CA GLU A 224 -12.93 12.41 -20.17
C GLU A 224 -12.99 13.69 -21.01
N ASN A 225 -11.88 14.20 -21.53
CA ASN A 225 -11.87 15.34 -22.46
C ASN A 225 -12.10 14.92 -23.91
N GLY A 226 -12.00 13.62 -24.17
CA GLY A 226 -12.17 13.00 -25.46
C GLY A 226 -13.61 12.90 -25.91
N TYR A 227 -13.76 12.35 -27.11
CA TYR A 227 -15.08 12.16 -27.72
C TYR A 227 -16.04 11.31 -26.87
N PHE A 228 -15.52 10.31 -26.14
CA PHE A 228 -16.35 9.46 -25.29
C PHE A 228 -16.87 10.17 -24.05
N GLY A 229 -16.14 11.16 -23.51
CA GLY A 229 -16.46 11.76 -22.21
C GLY A 229 -16.25 10.80 -21.04
N TYR A 230 -16.91 11.07 -19.91
CA TYR A 230 -16.87 10.22 -18.72
C TYR A 230 -17.58 8.87 -18.96
N PRO A 231 -17.15 7.81 -18.27
CA PRO A 231 -17.94 6.59 -18.18
C PRO A 231 -19.28 6.86 -17.47
N MET A 232 -20.32 6.15 -17.89
CA MET A 232 -21.67 6.19 -17.31
C MET A 232 -22.08 4.85 -16.68
N THR A 233 -21.29 3.81 -16.89
CA THR A 233 -21.49 2.48 -16.33
C THR A 233 -20.13 1.86 -16.04
N ASP A 234 -20.10 0.84 -15.18
CA ASP A 234 -19.00 -0.13 -15.25
C ASP A 234 -19.16 -0.98 -16.53
N GLU A 235 -18.26 -1.93 -16.72
CA GLU A 235 -18.42 -2.97 -17.73
C GLU A 235 -19.67 -3.82 -17.47
N ILE A 236 -20.52 -3.97 -18.49
CA ILE A 236 -21.77 -4.72 -18.49
C ILE A 236 -21.58 -5.97 -19.33
N ASN A 237 -21.76 -7.15 -18.73
CA ASN A 237 -21.83 -8.41 -19.45
C ASN A 237 -23.21 -8.53 -20.12
N GLU A 238 -23.29 -8.14 -21.40
CA GLU A 238 -24.52 -8.24 -22.20
C GLU A 238 -24.85 -9.72 -22.51
N THR A 239 -23.82 -10.53 -22.74
CA THR A 239 -23.90 -11.99 -22.92
C THR A 239 -22.64 -12.65 -22.36
N SER A 240 -22.53 -13.98 -22.44
CA SER A 240 -21.29 -14.71 -22.08
C SER A 240 -20.08 -14.31 -22.94
N ASP A 241 -20.33 -13.84 -24.16
CA ASP A 241 -19.30 -13.60 -25.17
C ASP A 241 -19.10 -12.10 -25.43
N GLN A 242 -19.78 -11.23 -24.68
CA GLN A 242 -19.79 -9.81 -24.96
C GLN A 242 -19.90 -8.96 -23.70
N VAL A 243 -18.97 -8.01 -23.59
CA VAL A 243 -18.96 -6.97 -22.57
C VAL A 243 -19.08 -5.59 -23.22
N THR A 244 -19.84 -4.68 -22.61
CA THR A 244 -20.05 -3.30 -23.10
C THR A 244 -19.86 -2.31 -21.96
N GLN A 245 -19.25 -1.16 -22.25
CA GLN A 245 -19.24 -0.03 -21.34
C GLN A 245 -19.79 1.21 -22.03
N ARG A 246 -20.62 1.97 -21.31
CA ARG A 246 -21.24 3.19 -21.81
C ARG A 246 -20.51 4.41 -21.29
N PHE A 247 -20.40 5.41 -22.14
CA PHE A 247 -19.77 6.71 -21.90
C PHE A 247 -20.72 7.81 -22.39
N GLU A 248 -20.58 9.04 -21.91
CA GLU A 248 -21.48 10.15 -22.25
C GLU A 248 -21.65 10.36 -23.76
N GLY A 249 -20.57 10.20 -24.53
CA GLY A 249 -20.57 10.36 -25.98
C GLY A 249 -20.77 9.06 -26.77
N GLY A 250 -20.84 7.90 -26.13
CA GLY A 250 -21.03 6.65 -26.87
C GLY A 250 -20.84 5.38 -26.05
N TRP A 251 -20.41 4.32 -26.71
CA TRP A 251 -20.15 3.04 -26.06
C TRP A 251 -18.96 2.33 -26.67
N MET A 252 -18.38 1.43 -25.88
CA MET A 252 -17.38 0.46 -26.31
C MET A 252 -17.89 -0.94 -26.01
N ARG A 253 -17.60 -1.89 -26.90
CA ARG A 253 -18.05 -3.28 -26.77
C ARG A 253 -16.97 -4.22 -27.25
N TYR A 254 -16.62 -5.18 -26.41
CA TYR A 254 -15.68 -6.24 -26.74
C TYR A 254 -16.41 -7.57 -26.89
N ASN A 255 -16.09 -8.29 -27.96
CA ASN A 255 -16.57 -9.64 -28.19
C ASN A 255 -15.44 -10.65 -27.93
N PHE A 256 -15.58 -11.49 -26.90
CA PHE A 256 -14.56 -12.46 -26.50
C PHE A 256 -14.34 -13.57 -27.53
N ARG A 257 -15.35 -13.87 -28.38
CA ARG A 257 -15.26 -14.90 -29.41
C ARG A 257 -14.45 -14.44 -30.62
N THR A 258 -14.63 -13.19 -31.03
CA THR A 258 -13.93 -12.64 -32.20
C THR A 258 -12.66 -11.86 -31.85
N GLY A 259 -12.50 -11.47 -30.59
CA GLY A 259 -11.40 -10.62 -30.13
C GLY A 259 -11.51 -9.17 -30.63
N VAL A 260 -12.70 -8.74 -31.05
CA VAL A 260 -12.90 -7.42 -31.67
C VAL A 260 -13.51 -6.45 -30.66
N LEU A 261 -12.85 -5.30 -30.51
CA LEU A 261 -13.42 -4.12 -29.89
C LEU A 261 -14.12 -3.27 -30.94
N THR A 262 -15.39 -2.96 -30.69
CA THR A 262 -16.18 -2.03 -31.49
C THR A 262 -16.60 -0.84 -30.64
N THR A 263 -16.75 0.31 -31.27
CA THR A 263 -17.20 1.55 -30.63
C THR A 263 -18.34 2.15 -31.42
N GLY A 264 -19.21 2.90 -30.74
CA GLY A 264 -20.33 3.59 -31.36
C GLY A 264 -20.67 4.89 -30.67
N ARG A 265 -21.40 5.75 -31.40
CA ARG A 265 -21.93 7.03 -30.92
C ARG A 265 -23.42 6.87 -30.58
N TRP A 266 -23.92 7.72 -29.68
CA TRP A 266 -25.36 7.87 -29.45
C TRP A 266 -26.02 8.65 -30.59
#